data_AF-A0A936NQU1-F1
#
_entry.id   AF-A0A936NQU1-F1
#
_cell.length_a   1.000
_cell.length_b   1.000
_cell.length_c   1.000
_cell.angle_alpha   90.00
_cell.angle_beta   90.00
_cell.angle_gamma   90.00
#
_symmetry.space_group_name_H-M   'P 1'
#
loop_
_entity.id
_entity.type
_entity.pdbx_description
1 polymer ?
#
loop_
_entity_poly.entity_id
_entity_poly.type
_entity_poly.pdbx_seq_one_letter_code
_entity_poly.pdbx_strand_id
1 'polypeptide(L)' 'MLIKFLKPIGWTIFRVLFSVEYQGLENIPAGGPVIIAGNHPSYLDPVLVGLPVRRTFDLMAWDALFEFRCSAV' A
#
# COMPACT_ATOMS: atom_id res chain seq x y z
N MET A 1 2.34 12.04 -7.31
CA MET A 1 1.53 11.93 -8.55
C MET A 1 1.81 10.62 -9.30
N LEU A 2 3.07 10.19 -9.43
CA LEU A 2 3.47 8.94 -10.12
C LEU A 2 2.77 7.66 -9.60
N ILE A 3 2.69 7.46 -8.29
CA ILE A 3 2.07 6.26 -7.68
C ILE A 3 0.57 6.13 -8.03
N LYS A 4 -0.13 7.25 -8.24
CA LYS A 4 -1.56 7.21 -8.64
C LYS A 4 -1.74 6.62 -10.05
N PHE A 5 -0.77 6.82 -10.95
CA PHE A 5 -0.78 6.28 -12.30
C PHE A 5 -0.29 4.82 -12.35
N LEU A 6 0.61 4.43 -11.45
CA LEU A 6 1.10 3.04 -11.36
C LEU A 6 0.14 2.11 -10.62
N LYS A 7 -0.72 2.65 -9.74
CA LYS A 7 -1.73 1.89 -9.00
C LYS A 7 -2.65 1.01 -9.87
N PRO A 8 -3.26 1.46 -10.97
CA PRO A 8 -4.11 0.60 -11.80
C PRO A 8 -3.33 -0.54 -12.47
N ILE A 9 -2.07 -0.30 -12.85
CA ILE A 9 -1.18 -1.32 -13.41
C ILE A 9 -0.87 -2.35 -12.33
N GLY A 10 -0.44 -1.90 -11.14
CA GLY A 10 -0.20 -2.76 -10.00
C GLY A 10 -1.44 -3.57 -9.61
N TRP A 11 -2.61 -2.93 -9.55
CA TRP A 11 -3.86 -3.61 -9.22
C TRP A 11 -4.20 -4.73 -10.21
N THR A 12 -4.02 -4.48 -11.51
CA THR A 12 -4.21 -5.51 -12.56
C THR A 12 -3.22 -6.65 -12.41
N ILE A 13 -1.92 -6.34 -12.27
CA ILE A 13 -0.86 -7.35 -12.12
C ILE A 13 -1.12 -8.22 -10.89
N PHE A 14 -1.44 -7.60 -9.75
CA PHE A 14 -1.64 -8.31 -8.49
C PHE A 14 -2.90 -9.17 -8.49
N ARG A 15 -3.97 -8.77 -9.17
CA ARG A 15 -5.16 -9.62 -9.36
C ARG A 15 -4.92 -10.82 -10.28
N VAL A 16 -3.94 -10.73 -11.19
CA VAL A 16 -3.58 -11.83 -12.09
C VAL A 16 -2.60 -12.79 -11.41
N LEU A 17 -1.60 -12.25 -10.71
CA LEU A 17 -0.56 -13.07 -10.07
C LEU A 17 -1.00 -13.67 -8.73
N PHE A 18 -1.93 -13.02 -8.03
CA PHE A 18 -2.37 -13.45 -6.70
C PHE A 18 -3.89 -13.52 -6.63
N SER A 19 -4.40 -14.52 -5.90
CA SER A 19 -5.83 -14.67 -5.60
C SER A 19 -6.23 -13.79 -4.42
N VAL A 20 -6.04 -12.47 -4.53
CA VAL A 20 -6.33 -11.51 -3.46
C VAL A 20 -7.80 -11.10 -3.50
N GLU A 21 -8.44 -11.17 -2.33
CA GLU A 21 -9.80 -10.68 -2.10
C GLU A 21 -9.75 -9.49 -1.12
N TYR A 22 -10.52 -8.44 -1.43
CA TYR A 22 -10.66 -7.28 -0.56
C TYR A 22 -12.11 -7.19 -0.08
N GLN A 23 -12.30 -7.14 1.24
CA GLN A 23 -13.62 -7.03 1.87
C GLN A 23 -13.67 -5.80 2.78
N GLY A 24 -14.83 -5.16 2.89
CA GLY A 24 -15.04 -4.04 3.82
C GLY A 24 -14.28 -2.76 3.48
N LEU A 25 -13.98 -2.51 2.20
CA LEU A 25 -13.25 -1.30 1.76
C LEU A 25 -14.01 0.00 2.07
N GLU A 26 -15.33 -0.07 2.18
CA GLU A 26 -16.23 0.98 2.60
C GLU A 26 -16.01 1.44 4.05
N ASN A 27 -15.38 0.61 4.88
CA ASN A 27 -15.06 0.96 6.27
C ASN A 27 -13.87 1.92 6.37
N ILE A 28 -13.13 2.14 5.28
CA ILE A 28 -12.00 3.07 5.26
C ILE A 28 -12.55 4.51 5.22
N PRO A 29 -12.30 5.34 6.25
CA PRO A 29 -12.81 6.70 6.28
C PRO A 29 -12.28 7.52 5.10
N ALA A 30 -13.20 8.19 4.40
CA ALA A 30 -12.88 9.05 3.25
C ALA A 30 -12.05 10.29 3.64
N GLY A 31 -12.15 10.73 4.89
CA GLY A 31 -11.41 11.86 5.45
C GLY A 31 -11.09 11.65 6.93
N GLY A 32 -10.30 12.57 7.49
CA GLY A 32 -9.83 12.49 8.89
C GLY A 32 -8.65 11.53 9.10
N PRO A 33 -8.06 11.51 10.30
CA PRO A 33 -6.94 10.64 10.63
C PRO A 33 -7.35 9.16 10.60
N VAL A 34 -6.48 8.29 10.11
CA VAL A 34 -6.67 6.84 10.11
C VAL A 34 -5.34 6.14 10.39
N ILE A 35 -5.39 5.04 11.13
CA ILE A 35 -4.29 4.09 11.25
C ILE A 35 -4.77 2.78 10.64
N ILE A 36 -4.05 2.30 9.63
CA ILE A 36 -4.29 0.98 9.04
C ILE A 36 -3.30 0.03 9.69
N ALA A 37 -3.81 -0.85 10.54
CA ALA A 37 -3.01 -1.88 11.20
C ALA A 37 -3.47 -3.25 10.68
N GLY A 38 -2.51 -4.06 10.25
CA GLY A 38 -2.74 -5.42 9.77
C GLY A 38 -1.69 -6.37 10.30
N ASN A 39 -1.95 -7.67 10.16
CA ASN A 39 -0.90 -8.67 10.35
C ASN A 39 0.19 -8.46 9.28
N HIS A 40 1.46 -8.69 9.61
CA HIS A 40 2.60 -8.48 8.71
C HIS A 40 3.33 -9.79 8.36
N PRO A 41 2.67 -10.76 7.68
CA PRO A 41 3.30 -12.03 7.33
C PRO A 41 4.28 -11.93 6.15
N SER A 42 4.27 -10.85 5.36
CA SER A 42 5.03 -10.76 4.11
C SER A 42 5.59 -9.36 3.83
N TYR A 43 6.75 -9.30 3.18
CA TYR A 43 7.32 -8.04 2.70
C TYR A 43 6.49 -7.36 1.60
N LEU A 44 5.52 -8.06 0.98
CA LEU A 44 4.61 -7.46 -0.01
C LEU A 44 3.43 -6.71 0.61
N ASP A 45 3.22 -6.82 1.92
CA ASP A 45 2.06 -6.25 2.61
C ASP A 45 1.87 -4.75 2.37
N PRO A 46 2.92 -3.89 2.35
CA PRO A 46 2.75 -2.46 2.08
C PRO A 46 2.10 -2.18 0.71
N VAL A 47 2.37 -3.00 -0.29
CA VAL A 47 1.79 -2.87 -1.63
C VAL A 47 0.36 -3.41 -1.63
N LEU A 48 0.15 -4.62 -1.11
CA LEU A 48 -1.15 -5.28 -1.10
C LEU A 48 -2.19 -4.50 -0.28
N VAL A 49 -1.81 -4.02 0.90
CA VAL A 49 -2.66 -3.19 1.76
C VAL A 49 -2.89 -1.81 1.11
N GLY A 50 -1.88 -1.24 0.46
CA GLY A 50 -1.96 0.11 -0.11
C GLY A 50 -2.71 0.23 -1.44
N LEU A 51 -2.82 -0.86 -2.21
CA LEU A 51 -3.50 -0.88 -3.52
C LEU A 51 -4.96 -0.44 -3.46
N PRO A 52 -5.84 -1.03 -2.61
CA PRO A 52 -7.25 -0.67 -2.56
C PRO A 52 -7.51 0.67 -1.83
N VAL A 53 -6.55 1.16 -1.04
CA VAL A 53 -6.70 2.39 -0.26
C VAL A 53 -6.66 3.61 -1.18
N ARG A 54 -7.77 4.34 -1.27
CA ARG A 54 -7.92 5.49 -2.19
C ARG A 54 -7.24 6.77 -1.70
N ARG A 55 -6.92 6.86 -0.41
CA ARG A 55 -6.22 7.99 0.22
C ARG A 55 -4.71 7.80 0.21
N THR A 56 -3.99 8.90 0.34
CA THR A 56 -2.56 8.87 0.65
C THR A 56 -2.38 8.56 2.14
N PHE A 57 -1.37 7.76 2.45
CA PHE A 57 -0.99 7.40 3.81
C PHE A 57 0.51 7.09 3.82
N ASP A 58 1.12 7.27 4.98
CA ASP A 58 2.53 6.95 5.20
C ASP A 58 2.63 5.57 5.84
N LEU A 59 3.66 4.83 5.44
CA LEU A 59 3.96 3.52 5.98
C LEU A 59 4.93 3.68 7.14
N MET A 60 4.61 3.03 8.26
CA MET A 60 5.59 2.82 9.31
C MET A 60 6.51 1.68 8.87
N ALA A 61 7.81 1.96 8.82
CA ALA A 61 8.83 1.01 8.41
C ALA A 61 9.98 1.01 9.42
N TRP A 62 10.74 -0.08 9.44
CA TRP A 62 11.94 -0.21 10.26
C TRP A 62 13.01 0.82 9.83
N ASP A 63 13.77 1.38 10.77
CA ASP A 63 14.73 2.46 10.54
C ASP A 63 15.79 2.11 9.48
N ALA A 64 16.28 0.88 9.47
CA ALA A 64 17.22 0.38 8.46
C ALA A 64 16.72 0.49 7.01
N LEU A 65 15.39 0.51 6.77
CA LEU A 65 14.84 0.70 5.42
C LEU A 65 15.05 2.12 4.90
N PHE A 66 15.26 3.11 5.78
CA PHE A 66 15.52 4.49 5.40
C PHE A 66 17.01 4.78 5.19
N GLU A 67 17.89 3.89 5.64
CA GLU A 67 19.34 4.00 5.40
C GLU A 67 19.71 3.66 3.95
N PHE A 68 18.89 2.84 3.27
CA PHE A 68 18.99 2.61 1.84
C PHE A 68 18.57 3.87 1.06
N ARG A 69 19.47 4.86 0.98
CA ARG A 69 19.37 5.96 -0.01
C ARG A 69 19.56 5.37 -1.40
N CYS A 70 18.46 5.07 -2.09
CA CYS A 70 18.49 5.14 -3.55
C CYS A 70 18.75 6.62 -3.89
N SER A 71 20.00 6.94 -4.18
CA SER A 71 20.44 8.31 -4.49
C SER A 71 19.85 8.70 -5.83
N ALA A 72 18.66 9.27 -5.80
CA ALA A 72 18.00 9.91 -6.93
C ALA A 72 17.66 11.36 -6.55
N VAL A 73 18.68 12.12 -6.16
CA VAL A 73 18.88 13.56 -6.43
C VAL A 73 20.38 13.80 -6.44
#